data_AF-T1APQ5-F1
#
_entry.id   AF-T1APQ5-F1
#
_cell.length_a   1.000
_cell.length_b   1.000
_cell.length_c   1.000
_cell.angle_alpha   90.00
_cell.angle_beta   90.00
_cell.angle_gamma   90.00
#
_symmetry.space_group_name_H-M   'P 1'
#
loop_
_entity.id
_entity.type
_entity.pdbx_description
1 polymer ?
#
loop_
_entity_poly.entity_id
_entity_poly.type
_entity_poly.pdbx_seq_one_letter_code
_entity_poly.pdbx_strand_id
1 'polypeptide(L)'
;AQSNYVVDTAAALLGAGYDVYRLNFRDHGDSHVLNREPFHSCRLDEVVAAVAQVCARPGAGLRAIAGFSLGGNFALRVARAAPARGIALDYALAVCPVIDPAHGLRQLERGWLYHAYFMRKWRGSLRRKQTLFPELPVLRRGDRRLNMRELT
;
A
#
# COMPACT_ATOMS: atom_id res chain seq x y z
N ALA A 1 5.00 5.07 3.85
CA ALA A 1 6.41 4.98 3.42
C ALA A 1 7.46 4.92 4.55
N GLN A 2 7.09 4.84 5.84
CA GLN A 2 8.05 4.97 6.96
C GLN A 2 8.46 3.64 7.62
N SER A 3 8.12 2.48 7.02
CA SER A 3 8.59 1.21 7.57
C SER A 3 10.10 1.07 7.34
N ASN A 4 10.87 0.67 8.36
CA ASN A 4 12.34 0.58 8.28
C ASN A 4 12.81 -0.17 7.04
N TYR A 5 12.27 -1.36 6.76
CA TYR A 5 12.64 -2.13 5.56
C TYR A 5 12.44 -1.36 4.24
N VAL A 6 11.44 -0.47 4.13
CA VAL A 6 11.24 0.37 2.93
C VAL A 6 12.25 1.51 2.90
N VAL A 7 12.52 2.12 4.05
CA VAL A 7 13.48 3.23 4.17
C VAL A 7 14.90 2.74 3.90
N ASP A 8 15.30 1.63 4.51
CA ASP A 8 16.63 1.03 4.38
C ASP A 8 16.85 0.53 2.95
N THR A 9 15.86 -0.13 2.35
CA THR A 9 15.93 -0.54 0.92
C THR A 9 16.07 0.68 0.00
N ALA A 10 15.30 1.75 0.26
CA ALA A 10 15.40 2.97 -0.53
C ALA A 10 16.77 3.66 -0.37
N ALA A 11 17.30 3.71 0.85
CA ALA A 11 18.63 4.26 1.13
C ALA A 11 19.73 3.46 0.43
N ALA A 12 19.65 2.12 0.46
CA ALA A 12 20.59 1.26 -0.23
C ALA A 12 20.56 1.45 -1.75
N LEU A 13 19.36 1.55 -2.36
CA LEU A 13 19.20 1.79 -3.79
C LEU A 13 19.70 3.18 -4.20
N LEU A 14 19.40 4.22 -3.41
CA LEU A 14 19.94 5.56 -3.63
C LEU A 14 21.47 5.56 -3.55
N GLY A 15 22.06 4.88 -2.56
CA GLY A 15 23.50 4.74 -2.41
C GLY A 15 24.17 3.98 -3.56
N ALA A 16 23.42 3.09 -4.22
CA ALA A 16 23.86 2.39 -5.42
C ALA A 16 23.64 3.17 -6.73
N GLY A 17 23.14 4.41 -6.66
CA GLY A 17 22.98 5.30 -7.81
C GLY A 17 21.63 5.20 -8.54
N TYR A 18 20.62 4.56 -7.95
CA TYR A 18 19.27 4.51 -8.52
C TYR A 18 18.43 5.72 -8.14
N ASP A 19 17.59 6.19 -9.06
CA ASP A 19 16.48 7.08 -8.72
C ASP A 19 15.38 6.29 -8.00
N VAL A 20 15.06 6.68 -6.76
CA VAL A 20 14.10 5.96 -5.93
C VAL A 20 12.84 6.78 -5.68
N TYR A 21 11.70 6.25 -6.12
CA TYR A 21 10.39 6.81 -5.85
C TYR A 21 9.63 5.91 -4.88
N ARG A 22 9.14 6.50 -3.78
CA ARG A 22 8.30 5.81 -2.79
C ARG A 22 6.88 6.36 -2.83
N LEU A 23 5.93 5.48 -3.13
CA LEU A 23 4.53 5.85 -3.20
C LEU A 23 3.84 5.67 -1.84
N ASN A 24 3.11 6.68 -1.38
CA ASN A 24 2.10 6.50 -0.35
C ASN A 24 0.78 6.14 -1.03
N PHE A 25 0.17 5.02 -0.64
CA PHE A 25 -1.22 4.74 -0.99
C PHE A 25 -2.15 5.74 -0.30
N ARG A 26 -3.41 5.78 -0.72
CA ARG A 26 -4.48 6.41 0.08
C ARG A 26 -4.46 5.87 1.50
N ASP A 27 -4.77 6.74 2.46
CA ASP A 27 -4.80 6.42 3.89
C ASP A 27 -3.47 5.94 4.48
N HIS A 28 -2.35 6.25 3.81
CA HIS A 28 -1.00 5.93 4.25
C HIS A 28 -0.10 7.17 4.18
N GLY A 29 0.75 7.37 5.18
CA GLY A 29 1.45 8.65 5.31
C GLY A 29 0.44 9.77 5.54
N ASP A 30 0.52 10.84 4.76
CA ASP A 30 -0.33 12.02 4.89
C ASP A 30 -1.45 12.11 3.85
N SER A 31 -1.77 10.99 3.19
CA SER A 31 -2.76 10.93 2.10
C SER A 31 -4.20 10.72 2.54
N HIS A 32 -4.51 10.66 3.85
CA HIS A 32 -5.89 10.43 4.35
C HIS A 32 -6.89 11.48 3.87
N VAL A 33 -6.44 12.72 3.66
CA VAL A 33 -7.25 13.82 3.12
C VAL A 33 -7.68 13.57 1.66
N LEU A 34 -6.96 12.72 0.93
CA LEU A 34 -7.23 12.42 -0.47
C LEU A 34 -8.26 11.29 -0.67
N ASN A 35 -8.80 10.73 0.42
CA ASN A 35 -9.71 9.59 0.36
C ASN A 35 -10.81 9.73 1.42
N ARG A 36 -12.05 9.92 0.99
CA ARG A 36 -13.20 9.95 1.89
C ARG A 36 -13.63 8.54 2.28
N GLU A 37 -13.63 7.62 1.33
CA GLU A 37 -14.02 6.22 1.55
C GLU A 37 -12.96 5.44 2.35
N PRO A 38 -13.29 4.28 2.95
CA PRO A 38 -12.28 3.37 3.50
C PRO A 38 -11.22 2.97 2.46
N PHE A 39 -10.02 2.64 2.94
CA PHE A 39 -8.96 2.11 2.09
C PHE A 39 -9.41 0.81 1.42
N HIS A 40 -9.29 0.74 0.10
CA HIS A 40 -9.63 -0.45 -0.67
C HIS A 40 -8.44 -0.93 -1.50
N SER A 41 -7.84 -2.05 -1.10
CA SER A 41 -6.67 -2.64 -1.75
C SER A 41 -6.92 -3.11 -3.19
N CYS A 42 -8.17 -3.27 -3.64
CA CYS A 42 -8.42 -3.64 -5.03
C CYS A 42 -8.30 -2.45 -5.98
N ARG A 43 -8.33 -1.19 -5.51
CA ARG A 43 -8.16 0.01 -6.34
C ARG A 43 -6.73 0.08 -6.86
N LEU A 44 -6.56 -0.21 -8.15
CA LEU A 44 -5.24 -0.33 -8.78
C LEU A 44 -4.90 0.84 -9.71
N ASP A 45 -5.90 1.45 -10.35
CA ASP A 45 -5.69 2.41 -11.44
C ASP A 45 -4.81 3.60 -11.05
N GLU A 46 -4.97 4.14 -9.84
CA GLU A 46 -4.16 5.27 -9.39
C GLU A 46 -2.69 4.89 -9.17
N VAL A 47 -2.43 3.65 -8.73
CA VAL A 47 -1.07 3.16 -8.51
C VAL A 47 -0.41 2.92 -9.87
N VAL A 48 -1.16 2.37 -10.83
CA VAL A 48 -0.72 2.21 -12.23
C VAL A 48 -0.42 3.58 -12.85
N ALA A 49 -1.30 4.57 -12.66
CA ALA A 49 -1.09 5.92 -13.16
C ALA A 49 0.15 6.59 -12.54
N ALA A 50 0.36 6.43 -11.22
CA ALA A 50 1.54 6.96 -10.55
C ALA A 50 2.84 6.31 -11.08
N VAL A 51 2.82 4.99 -11.32
CA VAL A 51 3.97 4.28 -11.90
C VAL A 51 4.21 4.71 -13.35
N ALA A 52 3.17 4.89 -14.15
CA ALA A 52 3.29 5.43 -15.50
C ALA A 52 3.96 6.81 -15.51
N GLN A 53 3.55 7.70 -14.60
CA GLN A 53 4.14 9.03 -14.46
C GLN A 53 5.62 8.97 -14.07
N VAL A 54 6.00 8.04 -13.18
CA VAL A 54 7.40 7.83 -12.80
C VAL A 54 8.20 7.29 -13.99
N CYS A 55 7.71 6.26 -14.68
CA CYS A 55 8.39 5.64 -15.82
C CYS A 55 8.52 6.56 -17.04
N ALA A 56 7.61 7.55 -17.18
CA ALA A 56 7.63 8.55 -18.24
C ALA A 56 8.65 9.68 -17.99
N ARG A 57 9.24 9.77 -16.79
CA ARG A 57 10.26 10.78 -16.51
C ARG A 57 11.50 10.53 -17.36
N PRO A 58 12.17 11.58 -17.85
CA PRO A 58 13.44 11.45 -18.55
C PRO A 58 14.46 10.76 -17.64
N GLY A 59 15.15 9.78 -18.19
CA GLY A 59 16.12 8.98 -17.48
C GLY A 59 16.42 7.71 -18.28
N ALA A 60 17.70 7.43 -18.49
CA ALA A 60 18.13 6.17 -19.06
C ALA A 60 18.28 5.13 -17.95
N GLY A 61 17.88 3.88 -18.22
CA GLY A 61 18.20 2.76 -17.35
C GLY A 61 17.03 1.85 -17.01
N LEU A 62 17.31 0.96 -16.08
CA LEU A 62 16.43 -0.09 -15.60
C LEU A 62 15.26 0.51 -14.82
N ARG A 63 14.04 0.16 -15.21
CA ARG A 63 12.79 0.55 -14.56
C ARG A 63 12.23 -0.65 -13.79
N ALA A 64 12.20 -0.54 -12.46
CA ALA A 64 11.68 -1.60 -11.62
C ALA A 64 10.60 -1.11 -10.67
N ILE A 65 9.67 -2.00 -10.33
CA ILE A 65 8.73 -1.83 -9.23
C ILE A 65 9.03 -2.86 -8.14
N ALA A 66 9.12 -2.41 -6.89
CA ALA A 66 9.36 -3.28 -5.75
C ALA A 66 8.33 -3.03 -4.65
N GLY A 67 7.90 -4.09 -3.97
CA GLY A 67 6.92 -3.98 -2.90
C GLY A 67 7.01 -5.09 -1.85
N PHE A 68 6.64 -4.75 -0.63
CA PHE A 68 6.64 -5.64 0.53
C PHE A 68 5.21 -5.87 1.03
N SER A 69 4.87 -7.09 1.42
CA SER A 69 3.54 -7.43 1.98
C SER A 69 2.42 -6.96 1.05
N LEU A 70 1.50 -6.10 1.51
CA LEU A 70 0.47 -5.50 0.66
C LEU A 70 1.08 -4.73 -0.53
N GLY A 71 2.20 -4.02 -0.34
CA GLY A 71 2.90 -3.36 -1.43
C GLY A 71 3.43 -4.35 -2.48
N GLY A 72 3.80 -5.57 -2.08
CA GLY A 72 4.19 -6.64 -2.99
C GLY A 72 3.03 -7.13 -3.85
N ASN A 73 1.82 -7.24 -3.27
CA ASN A 73 0.60 -7.49 -4.05
C ASN A 73 0.36 -6.42 -5.12
N PHE A 74 0.49 -5.14 -4.74
CA PHE A 74 0.40 -4.03 -5.68
C PHE A 74 1.47 -4.10 -6.77
N ALA A 75 2.73 -4.36 -6.42
CA ALA A 75 3.83 -4.46 -7.38
C ALA A 75 3.54 -5.50 -8.46
N LEU A 76 3.09 -6.70 -8.07
CA LEU A 76 2.74 -7.77 -9.01
C LEU A 76 1.55 -7.41 -9.90
N ARG A 77 0.50 -6.81 -9.33
CA ARG A 77 -0.71 -6.42 -10.09
C ARG A 77 -0.44 -5.26 -11.05
N VAL A 78 0.38 -4.29 -10.66
CA VAL A 78 0.83 -3.21 -11.55
C VAL A 78 1.67 -3.78 -12.67
N ALA A 79 2.65 -4.65 -12.38
CA ALA A 79 3.48 -5.28 -13.39
C ALA A 79 2.64 -6.07 -14.40
N ARG A 80 1.58 -6.76 -13.93
CA ARG A 80 0.64 -7.47 -14.83
C ARG A 80 -0.17 -6.51 -15.72
N ALA A 81 -0.52 -5.33 -15.22
CA ALA A 81 -1.28 -4.31 -15.95
C ALA A 81 -0.40 -3.43 -16.87
N ALA A 82 0.91 -3.37 -16.60
CA ALA A 82 1.85 -2.45 -17.24
C ALA A 82 1.87 -2.52 -18.79
N PRO A 83 1.93 -3.71 -19.44
CA PRO A 83 1.96 -3.77 -20.91
C PRO A 83 0.71 -3.16 -21.56
N ALA A 84 -0.47 -3.43 -20.99
CA ALA A 84 -1.74 -2.89 -21.51
C ALA A 84 -1.88 -1.36 -21.30
N ARG A 85 -1.01 -0.77 -20.49
CA ARG A 85 -0.99 0.66 -20.17
C ARG A 85 0.24 1.37 -20.74
N GLY A 86 1.03 0.69 -21.59
CA GLY A 86 2.23 1.26 -22.21
C GLY A 86 3.35 1.58 -21.22
N ILE A 87 3.36 0.94 -20.04
CA ILE A 87 4.38 1.17 -19.02
C ILE A 87 5.53 0.20 -19.26
N ALA A 88 6.72 0.72 -19.56
CA ALA A 88 7.94 -0.07 -19.66
C ALA A 88 8.50 -0.36 -18.25
N LEU A 89 8.26 -1.56 -17.75
CA LEU A 89 8.87 -2.09 -16.53
C LEU A 89 9.73 -3.30 -16.89
N ASP A 90 11.01 -3.26 -16.51
CA ASP A 90 11.96 -4.35 -16.73
C ASP A 90 11.85 -5.42 -15.64
N TYR A 91 11.60 -4.99 -14.39
CA TYR A 91 11.54 -5.90 -13.24
C TYR A 91 10.38 -5.57 -12.29
N ALA A 92 9.83 -6.62 -11.70
CA ALA A 92 8.88 -6.54 -10.59
C ALA A 92 9.36 -7.43 -9.45
N LEU A 93 9.60 -6.84 -8.28
CA LEU A 93 10.06 -7.55 -7.09
C LEU A 93 8.97 -7.49 -6.01
N ALA A 94 8.64 -8.64 -5.45
CA ALA A 94 7.63 -8.75 -4.40
C ALA A 94 8.15 -9.59 -3.24
N VAL A 95 8.20 -8.98 -2.06
CA VAL A 95 8.68 -9.63 -0.83
C VAL A 95 7.49 -9.95 0.06
N CYS A 96 7.29 -11.25 0.34
CA CYS A 96 6.17 -11.79 1.10
C CYS A 96 4.80 -11.20 0.69
N PRO A 97 4.45 -11.19 -0.62
CA PRO A 97 3.24 -10.53 -1.08
C PRO A 97 1.97 -11.21 -0.56
N VAL A 98 0.95 -10.42 -0.23
CA VAL A 98 -0.38 -10.95 0.11
C VAL A 98 -1.11 -11.31 -1.18
N ILE A 99 -0.94 -12.53 -1.69
CA ILE A 99 -1.55 -12.97 -2.96
C ILE A 99 -3.04 -13.30 -2.79
N ASP A 100 -3.36 -14.10 -1.77
CA ASP A 100 -4.73 -14.45 -1.38
C ASP A 100 -5.10 -13.64 -0.13
N PRO A 101 -6.02 -12.66 -0.23
CA PRO A 101 -6.46 -11.86 0.92
C PRO A 101 -7.13 -12.68 2.02
N ALA A 102 -7.90 -13.72 1.68
CA ALA A 102 -8.60 -14.54 2.65
C ALA A 102 -7.61 -15.41 3.44
N HIS A 103 -6.63 -16.00 2.74
CA HIS A 103 -5.53 -16.70 3.40
C HIS A 103 -4.67 -15.74 4.23
N GLY A 104 -4.32 -14.57 3.69
CA GLY A 104 -3.55 -13.55 4.40
C GLY A 104 -4.22 -13.11 5.69
N LEU A 105 -5.54 -12.87 5.67
CA LEU A 105 -6.32 -12.51 6.84
C LEU A 105 -6.31 -13.62 7.90
N ARG A 106 -6.53 -14.88 7.49
CA ARG A 106 -6.47 -16.03 8.41
C ARG A 106 -5.11 -16.15 9.11
N GLN A 107 -4.01 -15.95 8.38
CA GLN A 107 -2.68 -16.02 8.97
C GLN A 107 -2.38 -14.81 9.87
N LEU A 108 -2.86 -13.63 9.47
CA LEU A 108 -2.74 -12.42 10.29
C LEU A 108 -3.44 -12.59 11.64
N GLU A 109 -4.64 -13.18 11.66
CA GLU A 109 -5.42 -13.43 12.87
C GLU A 109 -4.75 -14.45 13.81
N ARG A 110 -3.97 -15.39 13.28
CA ARG A 110 -3.25 -16.40 14.08
C ARG A 110 -2.02 -15.83 14.79
N GLY A 111 -1.35 -14.85 14.18
CA GLY A 111 -0.16 -14.23 14.75
C GLY A 111 -0.50 -13.06 15.65
N TRP A 112 -0.53 -13.24 16.97
CA TRP A 112 -0.97 -12.19 17.91
C TRP A 112 -0.21 -10.86 17.75
N LEU A 113 1.11 -10.91 17.53
CA LEU A 113 1.94 -9.72 17.30
C LEU A 113 1.53 -8.98 16.01
N TYR A 114 1.40 -9.71 14.90
CA TYR A 114 1.03 -9.16 13.61
C TYR A 114 -0.40 -8.64 13.61
N HIS A 115 -1.33 -9.38 14.23
CA HIS A 115 -2.71 -8.97 14.45
C HIS A 115 -2.78 -7.65 15.24
N ALA A 116 -2.15 -7.59 16.41
CA ALA A 116 -2.14 -6.41 17.26
C ALA A 116 -1.51 -5.20 16.55
N TYR A 117 -0.41 -5.42 15.82
CA TYR A 117 0.23 -4.40 15.01
C TYR A 117 -0.71 -3.86 13.91
N PHE A 118 -1.35 -4.76 13.15
CA PHE A 118 -2.28 -4.38 12.09
C PHE A 118 -3.47 -3.62 12.65
N MET A 119 -4.13 -4.15 13.68
CA MET A 119 -5.30 -3.52 14.30
C MET A 119 -4.96 -2.14 14.87
N ARG A 120 -3.78 -1.96 15.45
CA ARG A 120 -3.31 -0.65 15.92
C ARG A 120 -3.19 0.35 14.77
N LYS A 121 -2.55 -0.03 13.65
CA LYS A 121 -2.38 0.83 12.47
C LYS A 121 -3.73 1.16 11.82
N TRP A 122 -4.57 0.15 11.63
CA TRP A 122 -5.87 0.29 11.01
C TRP A 122 -6.80 1.19 11.84
N ARG A 123 -6.96 0.94 13.15
CA ARG A 123 -7.72 1.82 14.06
C ARG A 123 -7.17 3.25 14.08
N GLY A 124 -5.84 3.42 13.99
CA GLY A 124 -5.21 4.73 13.86
C GLY A 124 -5.61 5.47 12.59
N SER A 125 -5.62 4.76 11.45
CA SER A 125 -6.07 5.28 10.15
C SER A 125 -7.52 5.75 10.20
N LEU A 126 -8.41 4.94 10.82
CA LEU A 126 -9.81 5.28 11.00
C LEU A 126 -10.04 6.50 11.89
N ARG A 127 -9.27 6.65 12.98
CA ARG A 127 -9.32 7.85 13.82
C ARG A 127 -8.93 9.10 13.02
N ARG A 128 -7.86 9.02 12.22
CA ARG A 128 -7.42 10.14 11.38
C ARG A 128 -8.48 10.52 10.35
N LYS A 129 -9.15 9.54 9.74
CA LYS A 129 -10.30 9.80 8.85
C LYS A 129 -11.45 10.51 9.56
N GLN A 130 -11.83 10.05 10.75
CA GLN A 130 -12.92 10.69 11.50
C GLN A 130 -12.62 12.15 11.84
N THR A 131 -11.36 12.49 12.10
CA THR A 131 -10.95 13.88 12.32
C THR A 131 -11.01 14.72 11.05
N LEU A 132 -10.63 14.14 9.89
CA LEU A 132 -10.62 14.84 8.60
C LEU A 132 -12.01 14.98 7.97
N PHE A 133 -12.90 14.02 8.25
CA PHE A 133 -14.26 13.96 7.70
C PHE A 133 -15.26 13.68 8.83
N PRO A 134 -15.51 14.66 9.73
CA PRO A 134 -16.38 14.49 10.89
C PRO A 134 -17.83 14.19 10.52
N GLU A 135 -18.27 14.62 9.34
CA GLU A 135 -19.61 14.41 8.78
C GLU A 135 -19.85 12.99 8.28
N LEU A 136 -18.78 12.25 7.98
CA LEU A 136 -18.91 10.89 7.49
C LEU A 136 -19.17 9.93 8.67
N PRO A 137 -20.14 9.01 8.53
CA PRO A 137 -20.37 7.94 9.50
C PRO A 137 -19.27 6.89 9.34
N VAL A 138 -18.01 7.24 9.61
CA VAL A 138 -16.88 6.40 9.19
C VAL A 138 -16.80 5.13 10.02
N LEU A 139 -17.26 5.11 11.28
CA LEU A 139 -17.51 3.92 12.12
C LEU A 139 -18.33 4.34 13.34
N ARG A 140 -19.42 3.63 13.66
CA ARG A 140 -20.11 3.80 14.96
C ARG A 140 -19.14 3.40 16.08
N ARG A 141 -19.28 3.95 17.29
CA ARG A 141 -18.33 3.68 18.41
C ARG A 141 -18.12 2.18 18.70
N GLY A 142 -19.10 1.32 18.40
CA GLY A 142 -19.02 -0.15 18.55
C GLY A 142 -18.07 -0.83 17.55
N ASP A 143 -18.00 -0.31 16.34
CA ASP A 143 -17.23 -0.86 15.21
C ASP A 143 -15.71 -0.82 15.43
N ARG A 144 -15.25 0.03 16.37
CA ARG A 144 -13.82 0.15 16.73
C ARG A 144 -13.29 -1.05 17.51
N ARG A 145 -14.19 -1.82 18.14
CA ARG A 145 -13.86 -3.06 18.86
C ARG A 145 -13.97 -4.30 17.98
N LEU A 146 -14.62 -4.18 16.83
CA LEU A 146 -14.85 -5.27 15.91
C LEU A 146 -13.54 -5.71 15.23
N ASN A 147 -13.40 -7.02 15.03
CA ASN A 147 -12.35 -7.61 14.21
C ASN A 147 -12.63 -7.34 12.72
N MET A 148 -11.66 -7.59 11.84
CA MET A 148 -11.78 -7.26 10.41
C MET A 148 -12.95 -7.98 9.71
N ARG A 149 -13.42 -9.10 10.27
CA ARG A 149 -14.54 -9.90 9.76
C ARG A 149 -15.90 -9.41 10.21
N GLU A 150 -15.98 -8.77 11.36
CA GLU A 150 -17.21 -8.21 11.92
C GLU A 150 -17.62 -6.88 11.24
N LEU A 151 -16.86 -6.44 10.23
CA LEU A 151 -17.05 -5.18 9.50
C LEU A 151 -17.15 -5.33 7.98
N THR A 152 -17.13 -6.57 7.50
CA THR A 152 -17.36 -6.97 6.10
C THR A 152 -18.56 -7.89 6.05
#